data_AF-A0A1H1MZD9-F1
#
_entry.id   AF-A0A1H1MZD9-F1
#
_cell.length_a   1.000
_cell.length_b   1.000
_cell.length_c   1.000
_cell.angle_alpha   90.00
_cell.angle_beta   90.00
_cell.angle_gamma   90.00
#
_symmetry.space_group_name_H-M   'P 1'
#
loop_
_entity.id
_entity.type
_entity.pdbx_description
1 polymer ?
#
loop_
_entity_poly.entity_id
_entity_poly.type
_entity_poly.pdbx_seq_one_letter_code
_entity_poly.pdbx_strand_id
1 'polypeptide(L)'
;MKRKVLYMVALLGFYAVSAQSYKNGYRTDVCACLESESLKRSITENTLKACLRKVLPKYADKIDAQIDEPDVRKKFQKGQIARRDLLVAMSYELIYTCDVYFKHIDDQRRSTKLITRENTKKSELERYNQMVALKPNAISYYMRAQLQFNLGNIKEAEADLNKSLEVNPYKESVKHTRHELLLLAWIYEEQEKYTEAVEIYNKIYMGYYDQEVAKLRALADRKAGGTVANAAKMEPSQTVKDDNDTARRRTLETNTSTQEIEKKLRSNTESRAVKVKTKKDTATLRKLLKIGG
;
A
#
# COMPACT_ATOMS: atom_id res chain seq x y z
N MET A 1 -37.73 -53.45 -13.05
CA MET A 1 -36.40 -52.84 -13.32
C MET A 1 -36.36 -51.46 -12.67
N LYS A 2 -35.67 -51.31 -11.54
CA LYS A 2 -35.56 -50.04 -10.78
C LYS A 2 -34.09 -49.66 -10.59
N ARG A 3 -33.85 -48.35 -10.72
CA ARG A 3 -32.74 -47.54 -10.17
C ARG A 3 -31.34 -47.69 -10.78
N LYS A 4 -30.98 -46.73 -11.63
CA LYS A 4 -29.63 -46.12 -11.68
C LYS A 4 -29.71 -44.66 -12.16
N VAL A 5 -30.08 -43.74 -11.27
CA VAL A 5 -29.76 -42.31 -11.42
C VAL A 5 -29.53 -41.75 -10.01
N LEU A 6 -28.28 -41.80 -9.55
CA LEU A 6 -27.73 -40.93 -8.51
C LEU A 6 -26.21 -41.16 -8.52
N TYR A 7 -25.44 -40.20 -8.02
CA TYR A 7 -23.97 -40.13 -8.01
C TYR A 7 -23.31 -39.47 -9.21
N MET A 8 -23.57 -38.17 -9.41
CA MET A 8 -22.61 -37.26 -10.08
C MET A 8 -22.91 -35.78 -9.73
N VAL A 9 -23.15 -35.44 -8.45
CA VAL A 9 -23.28 -34.02 -8.03
C VAL A 9 -22.55 -33.70 -6.70
N ALA A 10 -21.96 -34.68 -6.01
CA ALA A 10 -21.41 -34.45 -4.66
C ALA A 10 -19.93 -34.02 -4.58
N LEU A 11 -19.20 -33.89 -5.70
CA LEU A 11 -17.76 -33.59 -5.69
C LEU A 11 -17.41 -32.10 -5.88
N LEU A 12 -18.32 -31.27 -6.40
CA LEU A 12 -18.06 -29.82 -6.58
C LEU A 12 -18.26 -29.00 -5.30
N GLY A 13 -19.00 -29.52 -4.30
CA GLY A 13 -19.26 -28.82 -3.04
C GLY A 13 -18.11 -28.86 -2.02
N PHE A 14 -17.20 -29.83 -2.12
CA PHE A 14 -16.11 -30.01 -1.14
C PHE A 14 -14.92 -29.06 -1.37
N TYR A 15 -14.64 -28.69 -2.63
CA TYR A 15 -13.51 -27.84 -2.95
C TYR A 15 -13.70 -26.38 -2.49
N ALA A 16 -14.91 -25.82 -2.67
CA ALA A 16 -15.22 -24.44 -2.24
C ALA A 16 -15.16 -24.25 -0.71
N VAL A 17 -15.52 -25.28 0.07
CA VAL A 17 -15.45 -25.25 1.54
C VAL A 17 -13.99 -25.29 2.04
N SER A 18 -13.09 -25.94 1.31
CA SER A 18 -11.68 -26.11 1.71
C SER A 18 -10.82 -24.84 1.53
N ALA A 19 -11.10 -24.02 0.51
CA ALA A 19 -10.32 -22.81 0.22
C ALA A 19 -10.58 -21.69 1.25
N GLN A 20 -11.83 -21.54 1.69
CA GLN A 20 -12.19 -20.57 2.74
C GLN A 20 -11.70 -21.02 4.14
N SER A 21 -11.52 -22.34 4.32
CA SER A 21 -11.13 -22.94 5.60
C SER A 21 -9.71 -22.58 6.03
N TYR A 22 -8.73 -22.64 5.12
CA TYR A 22 -7.33 -22.40 5.50
C TYR A 22 -7.05 -20.92 5.82
N LYS A 23 -7.69 -19.98 5.09
CA LYS A 23 -7.54 -18.53 5.36
C LYS A 23 -8.07 -18.17 6.75
N ASN A 24 -9.16 -18.79 7.17
CA ASN A 24 -9.70 -18.58 8.52
C ASN A 24 -8.73 -19.05 9.60
N GLY A 25 -8.22 -20.29 9.48
CA GLY A 25 -7.20 -20.79 10.41
C GLY A 25 -5.94 -19.92 10.42
N TYR A 26 -5.48 -19.47 9.24
CA TYR A 26 -4.32 -18.60 9.14
C TYR A 26 -4.52 -17.28 9.88
N ARG A 27 -5.68 -16.62 9.72
CA ARG A 27 -6.03 -15.40 10.48
C ARG A 27 -6.00 -15.65 11.99
N THR A 28 -6.64 -16.72 12.45
CA THR A 28 -6.68 -17.08 13.87
C THR A 28 -5.28 -17.30 14.45
N ASP A 29 -4.44 -18.08 13.78
CA ASP A 29 -3.08 -18.36 14.25
C ASP A 29 -2.18 -17.12 14.23
N VAL A 30 -2.32 -16.25 13.22
CA VAL A 30 -1.60 -14.98 13.16
C VAL A 30 -2.06 -14.05 14.28
N CYS A 31 -3.37 -13.98 14.55
CA CYS A 31 -3.89 -13.17 15.65
C CYS A 31 -3.37 -13.67 17.01
N ALA A 32 -3.40 -14.98 17.26
CA ALA A 32 -2.83 -15.56 18.48
C ALA A 32 -1.34 -15.22 18.66
N CYS A 33 -0.56 -15.18 17.57
CA CYS A 33 0.82 -14.70 17.61
C CYS A 33 0.90 -13.21 17.99
N LEU A 34 0.06 -12.35 17.41
CA LEU A 34 0.03 -10.93 17.73
C LEU A 34 -0.41 -10.66 19.17
N GLU A 35 -1.39 -11.40 19.68
CA GLU A 35 -1.84 -11.34 21.08
C GLU A 35 -0.69 -11.67 22.02
N SER A 36 0.03 -12.78 21.78
CA SER A 36 1.19 -13.14 22.59
C SER A 36 2.32 -12.10 22.54
N GLU A 37 2.56 -11.49 21.37
CA GLU A 37 3.58 -10.44 21.25
C GLU A 37 3.16 -9.12 21.92
N SER A 38 1.86 -8.80 21.90
CA SER A 38 1.33 -7.59 22.53
C SER A 38 1.51 -7.57 24.04
N LEU A 39 1.58 -8.75 24.69
CA LEU A 39 1.88 -8.89 26.11
C LEU A 39 3.32 -8.52 26.47
N LYS A 40 4.24 -8.50 25.49
CA LYS A 40 5.67 -8.25 25.71
C LYS A 40 6.08 -6.83 25.32
N ARG A 41 5.44 -6.28 24.29
CA ARG A 41 5.81 -5.00 23.67
C ARG A 41 4.69 -4.43 22.83
N SER A 42 4.78 -3.15 22.50
CA SER A 42 3.92 -2.53 21.49
C SER A 42 4.07 -3.25 20.15
N ILE A 43 2.94 -3.48 19.49
CA ILE A 43 2.91 -4.04 18.14
C ILE A 43 3.52 -3.05 17.17
N THR A 44 4.23 -3.57 16.19
CA THR A 44 4.80 -2.82 15.08
C THR A 44 4.53 -3.56 13.77
N GLU A 45 4.77 -2.90 12.64
CA GLU A 45 4.73 -3.55 11.33
C GLU A 45 5.70 -4.75 11.26
N ASN A 46 6.85 -4.66 11.95
CA ASN A 46 7.82 -5.76 12.03
C ASN A 46 7.28 -6.94 12.84
N THR A 47 6.53 -6.68 13.92
CA THR A 47 5.84 -7.72 14.70
C THR A 47 4.84 -8.47 13.83
N LEU A 48 4.02 -7.75 13.05
CA LEU A 48 3.09 -8.34 12.10
C LEU A 48 3.81 -9.21 11.06
N LYS A 49 4.85 -8.68 10.40
CA LYS A 49 5.64 -9.42 9.41
C LYS A 49 6.26 -10.69 10.00
N ALA A 50 6.74 -10.63 11.25
CA ALA A 50 7.29 -11.78 11.95
C ALA A 50 6.23 -12.86 12.22
N CYS A 51 5.06 -12.48 12.73
CA CYS A 51 3.95 -13.41 12.98
C CYS A 51 3.45 -14.06 11.68
N LEU A 52 3.23 -13.27 10.63
CA LEU A 52 2.83 -13.78 9.33
C LEU A 52 3.80 -14.84 8.79
N ARG A 53 5.11 -14.55 8.80
CA ARG A 53 6.15 -15.49 8.36
C ARG A 53 6.24 -16.73 9.23
N LYS A 54 6.10 -16.58 10.56
CA LYS A 54 6.16 -17.70 11.50
C LYS A 54 5.01 -18.68 11.29
N VAL A 55 3.81 -18.19 10.98
CA VAL A 55 2.61 -19.03 10.82
C VAL A 55 2.53 -19.65 9.41
N LEU A 56 3.04 -18.97 8.38
CA LEU A 56 2.85 -19.36 6.97
C LEU A 56 3.22 -20.82 6.65
N PRO A 57 4.33 -21.40 7.16
CA PRO A 57 4.70 -22.79 6.87
C PRO A 57 3.62 -23.82 7.25
N LYS A 58 2.84 -23.59 8.32
CA LYS A 58 1.75 -24.48 8.78
C LYS A 58 0.63 -24.61 7.74
N TYR A 59 0.54 -23.67 6.81
CA TYR A 59 -0.51 -23.59 5.79
C TYR A 59 0.00 -23.80 4.37
N ALA A 60 1.31 -24.00 4.17
CA ALA A 60 1.93 -24.13 2.86
C ALA A 60 1.29 -25.23 2.01
N ASP A 61 1.13 -26.44 2.57
CA ASP A 61 0.54 -27.58 1.85
C ASP A 61 -0.92 -27.33 1.47
N LYS A 62 -1.68 -26.66 2.35
CA LYS A 62 -3.08 -26.29 2.09
C LYS A 62 -3.19 -25.26 0.98
N ILE A 63 -2.24 -24.33 0.89
CA ILE A 63 -2.17 -23.34 -0.19
C ILE A 63 -1.86 -24.05 -1.51
N ASP A 64 -0.84 -24.91 -1.54
CA ASP A 64 -0.41 -25.59 -2.76
C ASP A 64 -1.45 -26.62 -3.25
N ALA A 65 -2.24 -27.19 -2.34
CA ALA A 65 -3.35 -28.08 -2.68
C ALA A 65 -4.48 -27.40 -3.46
N GLN A 66 -4.61 -26.07 -3.40
CA GLN A 66 -5.60 -25.31 -4.17
C GLN A 66 -5.13 -24.98 -5.59
N ILE A 67 -3.90 -25.33 -5.95
CA ILE A 67 -3.28 -24.96 -7.23
C ILE A 67 -3.31 -26.16 -8.16
N ASP A 68 -4.27 -26.13 -9.08
CA ASP A 68 -4.33 -27.04 -10.21
C ASP A 68 -3.45 -26.49 -11.35
N GLU A 69 -2.21 -26.96 -11.40
CA GLU A 69 -1.24 -26.63 -12.44
C GLU A 69 -0.30 -27.83 -12.63
N PRO A 70 -0.33 -28.49 -13.80
CA PRO A 70 0.50 -29.67 -14.06
C PRO A 70 1.99 -29.35 -14.26
N ASP A 71 2.34 -28.15 -14.75
CA ASP A 71 3.74 -27.75 -14.89
C ASP A 71 4.33 -27.41 -13.52
N VAL A 72 5.35 -28.16 -13.08
CA VAL A 72 5.97 -28.01 -11.76
C VAL A 72 6.51 -26.59 -11.52
N ARG A 73 7.10 -25.95 -12.54
CA ARG A 73 7.67 -24.60 -12.42
C ARG A 73 6.55 -23.57 -12.30
N LYS A 74 5.51 -23.67 -13.13
CA LYS A 74 4.34 -22.78 -13.06
C LYS A 74 3.57 -22.98 -11.75
N LYS A 75 3.44 -24.22 -11.28
CA LYS A 75 2.82 -24.53 -10.00
C LYS A 75 3.57 -23.88 -8.85
N PHE A 76 4.90 -23.99 -8.84
CA PHE A 76 5.75 -23.31 -7.86
C PHE A 76 5.55 -21.79 -7.90
N GLN A 77 5.57 -21.17 -9.09
CA GLN A 77 5.34 -19.73 -9.25
C GLN A 77 3.96 -19.29 -8.74
N LYS A 78 2.90 -20.00 -9.12
CA LYS A 78 1.53 -19.77 -8.62
C LYS A 78 1.47 -19.92 -7.10
N GLY A 79 2.20 -20.88 -6.53
CA GLY A 79 2.32 -21.07 -5.07
C GLY A 79 2.95 -19.87 -4.36
N GLN A 80 4.00 -19.28 -4.94
CA GLN A 80 4.63 -18.07 -4.40
C GLN A 80 3.68 -16.87 -4.48
N ILE A 81 2.96 -16.72 -5.60
CA ILE A 81 1.95 -15.66 -5.78
C ILE A 81 0.83 -15.83 -4.74
N ALA A 82 0.27 -17.02 -4.58
CA ALA A 82 -0.80 -17.28 -3.62
C ALA A 82 -0.37 -16.95 -2.16
N ARG A 83 0.87 -17.28 -1.79
CA ARG A 83 1.44 -16.89 -0.48
C ARG A 83 1.57 -15.38 -0.34
N ARG A 84 2.12 -14.70 -1.35
CA ARG A 84 2.26 -13.23 -1.32
C ARG A 84 0.89 -12.55 -1.21
N ASP A 85 -0.07 -12.99 -2.00
CA ASP A 85 -1.41 -12.42 -2.03
C ASP A 85 -2.14 -12.67 -0.69
N LEU A 86 -1.94 -13.85 -0.07
CA LEU A 86 -2.40 -14.12 1.29
C LEU A 86 -1.80 -13.14 2.31
N LEU A 87 -0.50 -12.89 2.26
CA LEU A 87 0.17 -11.95 3.16
C LEU A 87 -0.34 -10.52 3.00
N VAL A 88 -0.59 -10.08 1.76
CA VAL A 88 -1.18 -8.77 1.50
C VAL A 88 -2.61 -8.71 2.02
N ALA A 89 -3.42 -9.76 1.80
CA ALA A 89 -4.78 -9.83 2.31
C ALA A 89 -4.84 -9.71 3.84
N MET A 90 -3.90 -10.32 4.56
CA MET A 90 -3.83 -10.22 6.01
C MET A 90 -3.65 -8.80 6.53
N SER A 91 -3.05 -7.90 5.74
CA SER A 91 -2.84 -6.51 6.16
C SER A 91 -4.13 -5.76 6.45
N TYR A 92 -5.26 -6.16 5.85
CA TYR A 92 -6.58 -5.57 6.08
C TYR A 92 -7.62 -6.59 6.58
N GLU A 93 -7.52 -7.88 6.27
CA GLU A 93 -8.46 -8.89 6.80
C GLU A 93 -8.31 -9.11 8.32
N LEU A 94 -7.09 -8.97 8.85
CA LEU A 94 -6.86 -9.05 10.30
C LEU A 94 -7.53 -7.89 11.05
N ILE A 95 -7.76 -6.75 10.39
CA ILE A 95 -8.49 -5.62 10.99
C ILE A 95 -9.89 -6.06 11.39
N TYR A 96 -10.53 -6.97 10.65
CA TYR A 96 -11.85 -7.50 11.00
C TYR A 96 -11.85 -8.56 12.09
N THR A 97 -10.77 -9.34 12.19
CA THR A 97 -10.77 -10.63 12.90
C THR A 97 -9.82 -10.69 14.09
N CYS A 98 -9.02 -9.64 14.32
CA CYS A 98 -8.05 -9.58 15.38
C CYS A 98 -8.12 -8.24 16.11
N ASP A 99 -8.67 -8.23 17.32
CA ASP A 99 -8.91 -7.02 18.12
C ASP A 99 -7.63 -6.28 18.46
N VAL A 100 -6.59 -7.03 18.82
CA VAL A 100 -5.28 -6.48 19.13
C VAL A 100 -4.68 -5.77 17.91
N TYR A 101 -4.85 -6.34 16.71
CA TYR A 101 -4.37 -5.70 15.48
C TYR A 101 -5.22 -4.49 15.09
N PHE A 102 -6.55 -4.59 15.16
CA PHE A 102 -7.46 -3.47 14.95
C PHE A 102 -7.13 -2.29 15.85
N LYS A 103 -6.99 -2.53 17.15
CA LYS A 103 -6.65 -1.51 18.14
C LYS A 103 -5.31 -0.86 17.82
N HIS A 104 -4.29 -1.65 17.47
CA HIS A 104 -3.00 -1.11 17.06
C HIS A 104 -3.13 -0.14 15.87
N ILE A 105 -3.84 -0.53 14.81
CA ILE A 105 -4.02 0.32 13.62
C ILE A 105 -4.85 1.57 13.95
N ASP A 106 -5.93 1.44 14.72
CA ASP A 106 -6.77 2.58 15.13
C ASP A 106 -5.99 3.59 16.00
N ASP A 107 -5.25 3.09 16.99
CA ASP A 107 -4.45 3.90 17.90
C ASP A 107 -3.32 4.63 17.16
N GLN A 108 -2.66 3.97 16.18
CA GLN A 108 -1.66 4.63 15.33
C GLN A 108 -2.28 5.80 14.56
N ARG A 109 -3.43 5.60 13.90
CA ARG A 109 -4.11 6.67 13.16
C ARG A 109 -4.52 7.82 14.07
N ARG A 110 -5.09 7.51 15.24
CA ARG A 110 -5.48 8.51 16.24
C ARG A 110 -4.27 9.31 16.72
N SER A 111 -3.18 8.63 17.03
CA SER A 111 -1.92 9.25 17.48
C SER A 111 -1.35 10.17 16.41
N THR A 112 -1.22 9.71 15.16
CA THR A 112 -0.75 10.54 14.05
C THR A 112 -1.60 11.80 13.89
N LYS A 113 -2.93 11.67 13.92
CA LYS A 113 -3.85 12.82 13.84
C LYS A 113 -3.62 13.82 14.97
N LEU A 114 -3.48 13.34 16.22
CA LEU A 114 -3.24 14.20 17.39
C LEU A 114 -1.90 14.94 17.30
N ILE A 115 -0.84 14.23 16.91
CA ILE A 115 0.49 14.83 16.69
C ILE A 115 0.43 15.87 15.56
N THR A 116 -0.28 15.58 14.47
CA THR A 116 -0.48 16.56 13.39
C THR A 116 -1.23 17.79 13.91
N ARG A 117 -2.31 17.61 14.68
CA ARG A 117 -3.08 18.71 15.27
C ARG A 117 -2.26 19.59 16.19
N GLU A 118 -1.45 18.99 17.07
CA GLU A 118 -0.56 19.72 17.98
C GLU A 118 0.49 20.55 17.24
N ASN A 119 1.04 20.01 16.15
CA ASN A 119 2.01 20.70 15.31
C ASN A 119 1.40 21.73 14.36
N THR A 120 0.08 21.74 14.20
CA THR A 120 -0.62 22.62 13.25
C THR A 120 -0.82 24.00 13.85
N LYS A 121 -0.27 25.03 13.19
CA LYS A 121 -0.33 26.40 13.67
C LYS A 121 -1.62 27.08 13.22
N LYS A 122 -2.48 27.44 14.17
CA LYS A 122 -3.68 28.27 13.89
C LYS A 122 -3.38 29.57 13.16
N SER A 123 -2.20 30.17 13.40
CA SER A 123 -1.77 31.39 12.72
C SER A 123 -1.61 31.26 11.20
N GLU A 124 -1.51 30.03 10.67
CA GLU A 124 -1.45 29.81 9.23
C GLU A 124 -2.80 30.00 8.54
N LEU A 125 -3.92 29.99 9.30
CA LEU A 125 -5.26 30.10 8.73
C LEU A 125 -5.45 31.40 7.94
N GLU A 126 -4.86 32.50 8.41
CA GLU A 126 -4.92 33.79 7.73
C GLU A 126 -4.27 33.75 6.34
N ARG A 127 -3.13 33.06 6.22
CA ARG A 127 -2.45 32.85 4.93
C ARG A 127 -3.33 32.05 3.96
N TYR A 128 -4.01 31.01 4.44
CA TYR A 128 -4.92 30.21 3.61
C TYR A 128 -6.20 30.96 3.24
N ASN A 129 -6.73 31.81 4.13
CA ASN A 129 -7.84 32.70 3.83
C ASN A 129 -7.50 33.66 2.69
N GLN A 130 -6.34 34.32 2.77
CA GLN A 130 -5.85 35.20 1.71
C GLN A 130 -5.66 34.45 0.40
N MET A 131 -5.14 33.22 0.43
CA MET A 131 -4.97 32.41 -0.78
C MET A 131 -6.31 32.11 -1.47
N VAL A 132 -7.36 31.76 -0.71
CA VAL A 132 -8.70 31.55 -1.25
C VAL A 132 -9.28 32.86 -1.80
N ALA A 133 -9.07 33.98 -1.12
CA ALA A 133 -9.54 35.29 -1.58
C ALA A 133 -8.88 35.76 -2.89
N LEU A 134 -7.56 35.52 -3.03
CA LEU A 134 -6.79 35.92 -4.21
C LEU A 134 -7.03 34.99 -5.41
N LYS A 135 -7.17 33.68 -5.17
CA LYS A 135 -7.36 32.68 -6.22
C LYS A 135 -8.30 31.58 -5.74
N PRO A 136 -9.63 31.75 -5.85
CA PRO A 136 -10.60 30.74 -5.45
C PRO A 136 -10.61 29.58 -6.45
N ASN A 137 -9.88 28.51 -6.15
CA ASN A 137 -9.77 27.33 -7.01
C ASN A 137 -9.64 26.06 -6.17
N ALA A 138 -9.66 24.90 -6.82
CA ALA A 138 -9.66 23.61 -6.14
C ALA A 138 -8.50 23.46 -5.14
N ILE A 139 -7.30 23.89 -5.53
CA ILE A 139 -6.10 23.79 -4.71
C ILE A 139 -6.23 24.69 -3.46
N SER A 140 -6.64 25.95 -3.62
CA SER A 140 -6.71 26.87 -2.49
C SER A 140 -7.73 26.44 -1.45
N TYR A 141 -8.90 25.97 -1.89
CA TYR A 141 -9.91 25.37 -1.02
C TYR A 141 -9.41 24.08 -0.35
N TYR A 142 -8.81 23.15 -1.11
CA TYR A 142 -8.29 21.89 -0.55
C TYR A 142 -7.25 22.13 0.54
N MET A 143 -6.31 23.03 0.32
CA MET A 143 -5.27 23.29 1.32
C MET A 143 -5.84 23.94 2.59
N ARG A 144 -6.84 24.82 2.46
CA ARG A 144 -7.53 25.39 3.63
C ARG A 144 -8.35 24.34 4.37
N ALA A 145 -9.04 23.45 3.65
CA ALA A 145 -9.74 22.30 4.22
C ALA A 145 -8.80 21.39 5.00
N GLN A 146 -7.62 21.08 4.44
CA GLN A 146 -6.61 20.26 5.12
C GLN A 146 -6.13 20.92 6.42
N LEU A 147 -5.87 22.24 6.40
CA LEU A 147 -5.49 22.97 7.61
C LEU A 147 -6.61 22.93 8.66
N GLN A 148 -7.84 23.20 8.26
CA GLN A 148 -9.00 23.18 9.15
C GLN A 148 -9.23 21.80 9.74
N PHE A 149 -9.12 20.74 8.94
CA PHE A 149 -9.21 19.35 9.39
C PHE A 149 -8.15 19.05 10.46
N ASN A 150 -6.89 19.43 10.20
CA ASN A 150 -5.80 19.25 11.16
C ASN A 150 -6.04 20.03 12.46
N LEU A 151 -6.67 21.21 12.40
CA LEU A 151 -7.05 22.00 13.59
C LEU A 151 -8.26 21.41 14.34
N GLY A 152 -8.97 20.45 13.75
CA GLY A 152 -10.21 19.86 14.26
C GLY A 152 -11.48 20.68 13.95
N ASN A 153 -11.40 21.63 13.00
CA ASN A 153 -12.52 22.42 12.51
C ASN A 153 -13.24 21.62 11.41
N ILE A 154 -13.92 20.53 11.80
CA ILE A 154 -14.41 19.50 10.87
C ILE A 154 -15.48 20.04 9.90
N LYS A 155 -16.38 20.92 10.37
CA LYS A 155 -17.46 21.48 9.54
C LYS A 155 -16.92 22.42 8.47
N GLU A 156 -15.98 23.27 8.86
CA GLU A 156 -15.30 24.19 7.95
C GLU A 156 -14.50 23.40 6.91
N ALA A 157 -13.77 22.38 7.36
CA ALA A 157 -12.98 21.53 6.47
C ALA A 157 -13.85 20.85 5.42
N GLU A 158 -15.01 20.32 5.82
CA GLU A 158 -15.98 19.71 4.91
C GLU A 158 -16.50 20.72 3.86
N ALA A 159 -16.85 21.94 4.30
CA ALA A 159 -17.35 22.98 3.40
C ALA A 159 -16.30 23.38 2.35
N ASP A 160 -15.05 23.61 2.77
CA ASP A 160 -13.96 23.93 1.85
C ASP A 160 -13.63 22.76 0.92
N LEU A 161 -13.66 21.52 1.43
CA LEU A 161 -13.37 20.36 0.62
C LEU A 161 -14.43 20.09 -0.44
N ASN A 162 -15.71 20.27 -0.09
CA ASN A 162 -16.81 20.21 -1.04
C ASN A 162 -16.67 21.29 -2.11
N LYS A 163 -16.28 22.52 -1.72
CA LYS A 163 -16.04 23.59 -2.68
C LYS A 163 -14.86 23.26 -3.60
N SER A 164 -13.79 22.68 -3.06
CA SER A 164 -12.63 22.21 -3.82
C SER A 164 -13.04 21.22 -4.91
N LEU A 165 -13.82 20.19 -4.55
CA LEU A 165 -14.34 19.19 -5.49
C LEU A 165 -15.27 19.82 -6.54
N GLU A 166 -16.13 20.77 -6.16
CA GLU A 166 -17.07 21.45 -7.07
C GLU A 166 -16.34 22.22 -8.19
N VAL A 167 -15.27 22.95 -7.83
CA VAL A 167 -14.53 23.80 -8.77
C VAL A 167 -13.33 23.09 -9.41
N ASN A 168 -13.06 21.82 -9.07
CA ASN A 168 -11.98 21.06 -9.68
C ASN A 168 -12.33 20.74 -11.15
N PRO A 169 -11.51 21.19 -12.13
CA PRO A 169 -11.78 20.92 -13.55
C PRO A 169 -11.73 19.42 -13.89
N TYR A 170 -11.14 18.60 -13.02
CA TYR A 170 -11.05 17.15 -13.14
C TYR A 170 -11.97 16.40 -12.18
N LYS A 171 -13.04 17.03 -11.67
CA LYS A 171 -13.97 16.44 -10.67
C LYS A 171 -14.56 15.08 -11.05
N GLU A 172 -14.70 14.80 -12.34
CA GLU A 172 -15.18 13.51 -12.84
C GLU A 172 -14.10 12.41 -12.81
N SER A 173 -12.82 12.79 -12.71
CA SER A 173 -11.70 11.86 -12.65
C SER A 173 -11.32 11.56 -11.20
N VAL A 174 -11.74 10.38 -10.74
CA VAL A 174 -11.37 9.84 -9.42
C VAL A 174 -9.86 9.88 -9.16
N LYS A 175 -9.05 9.60 -10.18
CA LYS A 175 -7.59 9.62 -10.05
C LYS A 175 -7.08 11.03 -9.73
N HIS A 176 -7.64 12.06 -10.35
CA HIS A 176 -7.22 13.45 -10.13
C HIS A 176 -7.78 14.02 -8.83
N THR A 177 -8.96 13.60 -8.38
CA THR A 177 -9.58 14.07 -7.13
C THR A 177 -9.33 13.14 -5.93
N ARG A 178 -8.40 12.19 -6.06
CA ARG A 178 -8.21 11.13 -5.06
C ARG A 178 -7.84 11.70 -3.68
N HIS A 179 -7.05 12.76 -3.63
CA HIS A 179 -6.60 13.36 -2.37
C HIS A 179 -7.74 14.09 -1.67
N GLU A 180 -8.57 14.82 -2.41
CA GLU A 180 -9.77 15.46 -1.90
C GLU A 180 -10.76 14.41 -1.36
N LEU A 181 -11.02 13.36 -2.14
CA LEU A 181 -11.89 12.26 -1.72
C LEU A 181 -11.34 11.55 -0.47
N LEU A 182 -10.03 11.30 -0.40
CA LEU A 182 -9.41 10.69 0.77
C LEU A 182 -9.61 11.53 2.04
N LEU A 183 -9.43 12.85 1.95
CA LEU A 183 -9.68 13.75 3.08
C LEU A 183 -11.17 13.79 3.46
N LEU A 184 -12.08 13.69 2.48
CA LEU A 184 -13.52 13.67 2.74
C LEU A 184 -13.93 12.41 3.49
N ALA A 185 -13.34 11.26 3.13
CA ALA A 185 -13.54 10.02 3.86
C ALA A 185 -13.08 10.15 5.33
N TRP A 186 -11.93 10.81 5.58
CA TRP A 186 -11.48 11.07 6.95
C TRP A 186 -12.40 12.02 7.72
N ILE A 187 -12.91 13.07 7.07
CA ILE A 187 -13.92 13.96 7.66
C ILE A 187 -15.18 13.18 8.06
N TYR A 188 -15.65 12.26 7.20
CA TYR A 188 -16.79 11.40 7.51
C TYR A 188 -16.48 10.42 8.65
N GLU A 189 -15.27 9.86 8.73
CA GLU A 189 -14.86 9.07 9.90
C GLU A 189 -14.90 9.89 11.21
N GLU A 190 -14.49 11.16 11.20
CA GLU A 190 -14.57 12.05 12.38
C GLU A 190 -16.00 12.41 12.77
N GLN A 191 -16.94 12.32 11.83
CA GLN A 191 -18.36 12.52 12.04
C GLN A 191 -19.11 11.21 12.34
N GLU A 192 -18.38 10.09 12.49
CA GLU A 192 -18.94 8.73 12.67
C GLU A 192 -19.81 8.24 11.49
N LYS A 193 -19.71 8.90 10.33
CA LYS A 193 -20.34 8.54 9.06
C LYS A 193 -19.53 7.47 8.33
N TYR A 194 -19.36 6.32 8.99
CA TYR A 194 -18.44 5.28 8.52
C TYR A 194 -18.90 4.64 7.20
N THR A 195 -20.19 4.51 6.98
CA THR A 195 -20.76 3.97 5.73
C THR A 195 -20.40 4.83 4.52
N GLU A 196 -20.52 6.15 4.64
CA GLU A 196 -20.19 7.11 3.59
C GLU A 196 -18.67 7.16 3.35
N ALA A 197 -17.87 7.04 4.41
CA ALA A 197 -16.42 6.89 4.27
C ALA A 197 -16.03 5.62 3.48
N VAL A 198 -16.70 4.49 3.75
CA VAL A 198 -16.49 3.22 3.02
C VAL A 198 -16.83 3.36 1.53
N GLU A 199 -17.91 4.06 1.19
CA GLU A 199 -18.26 4.33 -0.22
C GLU A 199 -17.16 5.12 -0.94
N ILE A 200 -16.60 6.13 -0.28
CA ILE A 200 -15.49 6.89 -0.84
C ILE A 200 -14.24 6.01 -0.99
N TYR A 201 -13.91 5.19 0.02
CA TYR A 201 -12.78 4.27 -0.08
C TYR A 201 -12.93 3.27 -1.22
N ASN A 202 -14.13 2.73 -1.44
CA ASN A 202 -14.43 1.89 -2.60
C ASN A 202 -14.17 2.63 -3.92
N LYS A 203 -14.61 3.89 -4.00
CA LYS A 203 -14.43 4.73 -5.19
C LYS A 203 -12.94 4.98 -5.48
N ILE A 204 -12.13 5.30 -4.47
CA ILE A 204 -10.72 5.67 -4.66
C ILE A 204 -9.73 4.49 -4.67
N TYR A 205 -10.19 3.27 -4.42
CA TYR A 205 -9.36 2.08 -4.36
C TYR A 205 -8.74 1.76 -5.73
N MET A 206 -7.42 1.79 -5.81
CA MET A 206 -6.68 1.56 -7.07
C MET A 206 -6.19 0.13 -7.28
N GLY A 207 -6.75 -0.84 -6.54
CA GLY A 207 -6.45 -2.26 -6.71
C GLY A 207 -5.30 -2.77 -5.83
N TYR A 208 -4.62 -3.82 -6.30
CA TYR A 208 -3.72 -4.67 -5.51
C TYR A 208 -2.63 -3.91 -4.70
N TYR A 209 -2.10 -2.82 -5.25
CA TYR A 209 -1.04 -2.07 -4.58
C TYR A 209 -1.56 -1.01 -3.59
N ASP A 210 -2.87 -0.74 -3.55
CA ASP A 210 -3.46 0.28 -2.68
C ASP A 210 -3.85 -0.29 -1.30
N GLN A 211 -2.84 -0.85 -0.63
CA GLN A 211 -3.02 -1.49 0.68
C GLN A 211 -3.45 -0.49 1.76
N GLU A 212 -3.01 0.76 1.65
CA GLU A 212 -3.39 1.79 2.59
C GLU A 212 -4.90 2.08 2.50
N VAL A 213 -5.46 2.30 1.30
CA VAL A 213 -6.92 2.45 1.16
C VAL A 213 -7.65 1.18 1.60
N ALA A 214 -7.13 -0.01 1.31
CA ALA A 214 -7.74 -1.26 1.77
C ALA A 214 -7.81 -1.35 3.32
N LYS A 215 -6.76 -0.92 4.02
CA LYS A 215 -6.75 -0.84 5.50
C LYS A 215 -7.70 0.22 6.03
N LEU A 216 -7.70 1.42 5.44
CA LEU A 216 -8.60 2.51 5.84
C LEU A 216 -10.06 2.11 5.68
N ARG A 217 -10.39 1.50 4.52
CA ARG A 217 -11.70 0.90 4.26
C ARG A 217 -12.06 -0.15 5.30
N ALA A 218 -11.17 -1.09 5.59
CA ALA A 218 -11.43 -2.14 6.55
C ALA A 218 -11.66 -1.61 7.98
N LEU A 219 -10.94 -0.56 8.36
CA LEU A 219 -11.12 0.10 9.65
C LEU A 219 -12.50 0.77 9.74
N ALA A 220 -12.87 1.56 8.73
CA ALA A 220 -14.16 2.24 8.68
C ALA A 220 -15.33 1.23 8.61
N ASP A 221 -15.21 0.21 7.76
CA ASP A 221 -16.24 -0.83 7.62
C ASP A 221 -16.43 -1.62 8.92
N ARG A 222 -15.35 -2.01 9.60
CA ARG A 222 -15.45 -2.64 10.92
C ARG A 222 -16.12 -1.74 11.95
N LYS A 223 -15.79 -0.43 11.97
CA LYS A 223 -16.46 0.54 12.86
C LYS A 223 -17.94 0.71 12.55
N ALA A 224 -18.35 0.50 11.30
CA ALA A 224 -19.75 0.45 10.87
C ALA A 224 -20.45 -0.90 11.20
N GLY A 225 -19.78 -1.85 11.86
CA GLY A 225 -20.32 -3.19 12.16
C GLY A 225 -20.12 -4.22 11.04
N GLY A 226 -19.31 -3.91 10.04
CA GLY A 226 -18.94 -4.81 8.96
C GLY A 226 -18.02 -5.95 9.41
N THR A 227 -17.93 -6.98 8.56
CA THR A 227 -17.17 -8.21 8.84
C THR A 227 -16.16 -8.49 7.73
N VAL A 228 -15.28 -9.48 7.93
CA VAL A 228 -14.30 -9.88 6.91
C VAL A 228 -14.93 -10.29 5.57
N ALA A 229 -16.23 -10.61 5.53
CA ALA A 229 -16.96 -10.84 4.29
C ALA A 229 -16.99 -9.60 3.38
N ASN A 230 -16.91 -8.40 3.96
CA ASN A 230 -16.87 -7.14 3.25
C ASN A 230 -15.45 -6.77 2.79
N ALA A 231 -14.41 -7.50 3.22
CA ALA A 231 -13.02 -7.15 2.89
C ALA A 231 -12.79 -7.00 1.38
N ALA A 232 -11.85 -6.13 1.00
CA ALA A 232 -11.62 -5.84 -0.41
C ALA A 232 -11.15 -7.12 -1.09
N LYS A 233 -11.90 -7.59 -2.10
CA LYS A 233 -11.46 -8.73 -2.90
C LYS A 233 -10.31 -8.23 -3.77
N MET A 234 -9.09 -8.51 -3.34
CA MET A 234 -7.92 -8.29 -4.16
C MET A 234 -7.92 -9.33 -5.27
N GLU A 235 -8.18 -8.88 -6.50
CA GLU A 235 -7.88 -9.70 -7.66
C GLU A 235 -6.37 -9.99 -7.67
N PRO A 236 -5.96 -11.27 -7.75
CA PRO A 236 -4.55 -11.62 -7.85
C PRO A 236 -3.90 -10.81 -8.96
N SER A 237 -2.65 -10.40 -8.75
CA SER A 237 -1.81 -9.94 -9.87
C SER A 237 -1.96 -10.98 -10.97
N GLN A 238 -2.61 -10.61 -12.09
CA GLN A 238 -2.55 -11.43 -13.29
C GLN A 238 -1.08 -11.78 -13.47
N THR A 239 -0.83 -13.08 -13.64
CA THR A 239 0.48 -13.61 -14.02
C THR A 239 1.09 -12.62 -14.99
N VAL A 240 2.33 -12.17 -14.73
CA VAL A 240 3.15 -11.52 -15.73
C VAL A 240 2.91 -12.30 -17.02
N LYS A 241 2.18 -11.71 -17.98
CA LYS A 241 2.10 -12.29 -19.31
C LYS A 241 3.56 -12.46 -19.71
N ASP A 242 3.92 -13.65 -20.17
CA ASP A 242 5.24 -13.96 -20.72
C ASP A 242 5.48 -13.09 -21.97
N ASP A 243 5.63 -11.77 -21.80
CA ASP A 243 6.03 -10.81 -22.83
C ASP A 243 7.56 -10.61 -22.81
N ASN A 244 8.31 -11.58 -22.25
CA ASN A 244 9.75 -11.47 -22.05
C ASN A 244 10.61 -12.16 -23.11
N ASP A 245 10.03 -12.74 -24.16
CA ASP A 245 10.84 -13.32 -25.24
C ASP A 245 11.28 -12.28 -26.30
N THR A 246 10.54 -11.17 -26.44
CA THR A 246 10.92 -10.05 -27.33
C THR A 246 11.80 -9.02 -26.64
N ALA A 247 11.64 -8.79 -25.33
CA ALA A 247 12.45 -7.86 -24.56
C ALA A 247 13.90 -8.33 -24.38
N ARG A 248 14.12 -9.65 -24.25
CA ARG A 248 15.45 -10.25 -24.10
C ARG A 248 16.27 -10.20 -25.40
N ARG A 249 15.63 -10.30 -26.57
CA ARG A 249 16.32 -10.09 -27.87
C ARG A 249 16.78 -8.65 -28.07
N ARG A 250 15.95 -7.66 -27.73
CA ARG A 250 16.32 -6.24 -27.85
C ARG A 250 17.49 -5.84 -26.95
N THR A 251 17.60 -6.42 -25.75
CA THR A 251 18.71 -6.12 -24.83
C THR A 251 20.05 -6.74 -25.28
N LEU A 252 20.01 -7.88 -25.99
CA LEU A 252 21.21 -8.47 -26.58
C LEU A 252 21.71 -7.66 -27.79
N GLU A 253 20.83 -7.13 -28.63
CA GLU A 253 21.21 -6.30 -29.79
C GLU A 253 21.74 -4.90 -29.41
N THR A 254 21.25 -4.30 -28.32
CA THR A 254 21.75 -3.00 -27.84
C THR A 254 23.09 -3.09 -27.12
N ASN A 255 23.44 -4.25 -26.56
CA ASN A 255 24.71 -4.46 -25.85
C ASN A 255 25.88 -4.71 -26.82
N THR A 256 25.62 -5.29 -27.99
CA THR A 256 26.63 -5.41 -29.06
C THR A 256 26.95 -4.06 -29.70
N SER A 257 25.95 -3.19 -29.90
CA SER A 257 26.17 -1.86 -30.49
C SER A 257 26.90 -0.91 -29.54
N THR A 258 26.66 -0.99 -28.22
CA THR A 258 27.39 -0.19 -27.22
C THR A 258 28.85 -0.64 -27.05
N GLN A 259 29.14 -1.94 -27.15
CA GLN A 259 30.54 -2.42 -27.14
C GLN A 259 31.32 -2.01 -28.39
N GLU A 260 30.70 -1.94 -29.57
CA GLU A 260 31.36 -1.42 -30.78
C GLU A 260 31.61 0.11 -30.72
N ILE A 261 30.70 0.86 -30.09
CA ILE A 261 30.85 2.31 -29.89
C ILE A 261 31.95 2.62 -28.86
N GLU A 262 32.03 1.87 -27.76
CA GLU A 262 33.10 2.03 -26.77
C GLU A 262 34.49 1.67 -27.33
N LYS A 263 34.57 0.68 -28.22
CA LYS A 263 35.83 0.30 -28.89
C LYS A 263 36.30 1.38 -29.87
N LYS A 264 35.39 2.07 -30.56
CA LYS A 264 35.68 3.23 -31.43
C LYS A 264 36.06 4.50 -30.66
N LEU A 265 35.53 4.70 -29.45
CA LEU A 265 35.89 5.83 -28.59
C LEU A 265 37.27 5.65 -27.95
N ARG A 266 37.66 4.43 -27.60
CA ARG A 266 39.00 4.13 -27.05
C ARG A 266 40.12 4.32 -28.07
N SER A 267 39.92 3.97 -29.35
CA SER A 267 40.95 4.18 -30.39
C SER A 267 41.18 5.67 -30.74
N ASN A 268 40.18 6.54 -30.50
CA ASN A 268 40.30 7.97 -30.79
C ASN A 268 40.93 8.80 -29.66
N THR A 269 41.11 8.22 -28.46
CA THR A 269 41.66 8.95 -27.30
C THR A 269 43.19 8.80 -27.19
N GLU A 270 43.79 7.82 -27.88
CA GLU A 270 45.25 7.61 -27.89
C GLU A 270 46.02 8.59 -28.80
N SER A 271 45.36 9.41 -29.62
CA SER A 271 46.01 10.35 -30.55
C SER A 271 46.14 11.81 -30.04
N ARG A 272 45.70 12.11 -28.81
CA ARG A 272 45.85 13.47 -28.21
C ARG A 272 46.33 13.42 -26.77
N ALA A 273 47.61 13.11 -26.57
CA ALA A 273 48.30 13.32 -25.30
C ALA A 273 48.95 14.72 -25.26
N VAL A 274 48.35 15.67 -24.54
CA VAL A 274 49.03 16.91 -24.11
C VAL A 274 49.52 16.70 -22.68
N LYS A 275 50.84 16.79 -22.48
CA LYS A 275 51.53 16.66 -21.18
C LYS A 275 51.15 17.83 -20.26
N VAL A 276 50.63 17.54 -19.07
CA VAL A 276 50.65 18.47 -17.93
C VAL A 276 51.24 17.74 -16.71
N LYS A 277 52.34 18.29 -16.18
CA LYS A 277 53.10 17.78 -15.02
C LYS A 277 52.32 18.04 -13.71
N THR A 278 52.12 17.00 -12.91
CA THR A 278 51.66 17.10 -11.52
C THR A 278 52.84 17.23 -10.55
N LYS A 279 52.88 18.30 -9.74
CA LYS A 279 53.64 18.33 -8.47
C LYS A 279 52.65 18.09 -7.32
N LYS A 280 52.93 17.06 -6.52
CA LYS A 280 52.25 16.74 -5.25
C LYS A 280 52.87 17.60 -4.15
N ASP A 281 52.07 18.39 -3.44
CA ASP A 281 52.43 18.89 -2.11
C ASP A 281 51.26 18.67 -1.14
N THR A 282 51.32 17.52 -0.46
CA THR A 282 50.49 17.19 0.69
C THR A 282 51.15 17.77 1.95
N ALA A 283 50.90 19.04 2.26
CA ALA A 283 51.35 19.64 3.52
C ALA A 283 50.34 20.60 4.18
N THR A 284 49.23 20.95 3.52
CA THR A 284 48.32 22.01 4.01
C THR A 284 46.99 21.52 4.59
N LEU A 285 46.65 20.24 4.45
CA LEU A 285 45.35 19.69 4.90
C LEU A 285 45.33 19.12 6.33
N ARG A 286 46.46 19.09 7.06
CA ARG A 286 46.52 18.63 8.46
C ARG A 286 46.38 19.74 9.51
N LYS A 287 46.16 20.99 9.12
CA LYS A 287 46.08 22.13 10.06
C LYS A 287 44.65 22.64 10.34
N LEU A 288 43.62 21.99 9.80
CA LEU A 288 42.22 22.44 9.92
C LEU A 288 41.34 21.62 10.89
N LEU A 289 41.90 20.66 11.63
CA LEU A 289 41.15 19.86 12.60
C LEU A 289 41.94 19.63 13.89
N LYS A 290 42.08 20.66 14.72
CA LYS A 290 42.19 20.53 16.18
C LYS A 290 41.60 21.76 16.91
N ILE A 291 40.40 21.53 17.46
CA ILE A 291 39.93 21.75 18.84
C ILE A 291 40.04 23.17 19.43
N GLY A 292 38.88 23.70 19.82
CA GLY A 292 38.70 24.62 20.95
C GLY A 292 37.35 24.34 21.60
N GLY A 293 37.35 23.98 22.89
CA GLY A 293 36.19 23.61 23.71
C GLY A 293 36.41 22.31 24.47
#